data_AF-A0A2V8KCE6-F1
#
_entry.id   AF-A0A2V8KCE6-F1
#
_cell.length_a   1.000
_cell.length_b   1.000
_cell.length_c   1.000
_cell.angle_alpha   90.00
_cell.angle_beta   90.00
_cell.angle_gamma   90.00
#
_symmetry.space_group_name_H-M   'P 1'
#
loop_
_entity.id
_entity.type
_entity.pdbx_description
1 polymer ?
#
loop_
_entity_poly.entity_id
_entity_poly.type
_entity_poly.pdbx_seq_one_letter_code
_entity_poly.pdbx_strand_id
1 'polypeptide(L)'
;MQRAFFLASLSVCAVLLTLQAQQPQTVRQGVYAENQARRGQAVYKEQCASCHGEMLEGRLGPPLTGEDFISDFAKQPLSELFGKIRNTMPQDNPGKLTPQEAADILAYILQAGKFPAGRAELSADEAALKQITWPADAAQPKAASGANSAPSFPPAGNLAQVMRGILFPNSNIIFTVQTHDPAEKKNTPETAALAGGFNWTIWGSDIYPGWELVDYAAVALAESAPLMLTPGRRCENGKPVPVNDPEWSKFTEELAEAGRAAYKASQTRNQETVSDVSGVIADACLHCHQVYRDRQGRGRDPIDPSNKATRCVKQ
;
A
#
# COMPACT_ATOMS: atom_id res chain seq x y z
N MET A 1 -67.70 45.07 38.58
CA MET A 1 -68.28 43.80 39.07
C MET A 1 -68.14 42.80 37.93
N GLN A 2 -67.57 41.59 38.01
CA GLN A 2 -66.80 40.84 38.99
C GLN A 2 -66.18 39.67 38.18
N ARG A 3 -64.89 39.37 38.38
CA ARG A 3 -64.17 38.23 37.78
C ARG A 3 -64.53 36.93 38.51
N ALA A 4 -64.58 35.80 37.82
CA ALA A 4 -64.42 34.44 38.39
C ALA A 4 -63.99 33.48 37.25
N PHE A 5 -62.72 33.08 37.13
CA PHE A 5 -61.93 32.07 37.87
C PHE A 5 -62.29 30.59 37.60
N PHE A 6 -61.25 29.90 37.10
CA PHE A 6 -61.03 28.48 36.79
C PHE A 6 -61.24 27.51 37.97
N LEU A 7 -61.61 26.25 37.65
CA LEU A 7 -61.15 24.99 38.29
C LEU A 7 -61.26 23.85 37.22
N ALA A 8 -60.20 23.32 36.62
CA ALA A 8 -59.20 22.35 37.13
C ALA A 8 -59.78 20.95 37.41
N SER A 9 -59.57 20.00 36.49
CA SER A 9 -59.69 18.56 36.73
C SER A 9 -58.33 17.90 36.50
N LEU A 10 -57.78 17.34 37.57
CA LEU A 10 -56.51 16.60 37.66
C LEU A 10 -56.65 15.26 36.94
N SER A 11 -55.78 14.98 35.96
CA SER A 11 -55.47 13.61 35.55
C SER A 11 -53.98 13.38 35.76
N VAL A 12 -53.67 12.63 36.82
CA VAL A 12 -52.32 12.20 37.18
C VAL A 12 -51.94 11.05 36.24
N CYS A 13 -51.25 11.37 35.14
CA CYS A 13 -50.49 10.40 34.38
C CYS A 13 -49.06 10.41 34.91
N ALA A 14 -48.67 9.31 35.56
CA ALA A 14 -47.32 9.06 36.00
C ALA A 14 -46.35 9.15 34.82
N VAL A 15 -45.54 10.20 34.79
CA VAL A 15 -44.41 10.31 33.87
C VAL A 15 -43.35 9.32 34.36
N LEU A 16 -43.32 8.15 33.73
CA LEU A 16 -42.14 7.29 33.73
C LEU A 16 -41.02 8.06 33.03
N LEU A 17 -40.20 8.77 33.81
CA LEU A 17 -38.92 9.31 33.40
C LEU A 17 -38.01 8.13 33.03
N THR A 18 -38.08 7.69 31.78
CA THR A 18 -37.00 6.93 31.16
C THR A 18 -35.80 7.87 31.07
N LEU A 19 -34.85 7.74 32.01
CA LEU A 19 -33.47 8.16 31.77
C LEU A 19 -32.95 7.31 30.59
N GLN A 20 -33.19 7.77 29.37
CA GLN A 20 -32.34 7.37 28.26
C GLN A 20 -31.01 8.06 28.50
N ALA A 21 -30.05 7.33 29.06
CA ALA A 21 -28.65 7.69 28.93
C ALA A 21 -28.40 7.95 27.44
N GLN A 22 -28.14 9.22 27.08
CA GLN A 22 -27.80 9.59 25.71
C GLN A 22 -26.60 8.75 25.32
N GLN A 23 -26.81 7.77 24.44
CA GLN A 23 -25.74 6.99 23.87
C GLN A 23 -24.78 7.98 23.19
N PRO A 24 -23.46 7.91 23.44
CA PRO A 24 -22.50 8.82 22.83
C PRO A 24 -22.68 8.84 21.32
N GLN A 25 -22.81 10.03 20.73
CA GLN A 25 -22.92 10.16 19.29
C GLN A 25 -21.59 9.74 18.66
N THR A 26 -21.60 9.06 17.52
CA THR A 26 -20.36 8.68 16.83
C THR A 26 -20.21 9.47 15.54
N VAL A 27 -18.97 9.70 15.09
CA VAL A 27 -18.72 10.41 13.81
C VAL A 27 -19.37 9.72 12.59
N ARG A 28 -19.74 8.43 12.69
CA ARG A 28 -20.50 7.69 11.67
C ARG A 28 -21.96 8.11 11.52
N GLN A 29 -22.50 8.85 12.48
CA GLN A 29 -23.90 9.30 12.44
C GLN A 29 -24.08 10.61 11.66
N GLY A 30 -23.05 11.11 10.99
CA GLY A 30 -23.12 12.36 10.26
C GLY A 30 -23.12 13.56 11.20
N VAL A 31 -21.97 13.84 11.80
CA VAL A 31 -21.87 14.82 12.89
C VAL A 31 -21.46 16.22 12.44
N TYR A 32 -21.22 16.40 11.14
CA TYR A 32 -20.81 17.66 10.53
C TYR A 32 -21.60 17.92 9.25
N ALA A 33 -21.73 19.18 8.84
CA ALA A 33 -22.41 19.53 7.59
C ALA A 33 -21.42 19.65 6.42
N GLU A 34 -21.85 19.33 5.21
CA GLU A 34 -20.98 19.42 4.03
C GLU A 34 -20.48 20.85 3.75
N ASN A 35 -21.33 21.85 3.97
CA ASN A 35 -20.94 23.27 3.87
C ASN A 35 -19.83 23.63 4.86
N GLN A 36 -19.88 23.07 6.06
CA GLN A 36 -18.88 23.28 7.10
C GLN A 36 -17.52 22.69 6.69
N ALA A 37 -17.51 21.46 6.19
CA ALA A 37 -16.30 20.82 5.68
C ALA A 37 -15.69 21.59 4.50
N ARG A 38 -16.52 22.16 3.60
CA ARG A 38 -16.05 23.03 2.52
C ARG A 38 -15.34 24.28 3.04
N ARG A 39 -15.86 24.94 4.08
CA ARG A 39 -15.17 26.08 4.72
C ARG A 39 -13.84 25.63 5.34
N GLY A 40 -13.86 24.49 6.02
CA GLY A 40 -12.67 23.88 6.62
C GLY A 40 -11.57 23.59 5.60
N GLN A 41 -11.93 23.09 4.43
CA GLN A 41 -11.00 22.83 3.33
C GLN A 41 -10.26 24.10 2.89
N ALA A 42 -10.97 25.24 2.80
CA ALA A 42 -10.36 26.50 2.43
C ALA A 42 -9.30 26.94 3.45
N VAL A 43 -9.65 26.89 4.75
CA VAL A 43 -8.71 27.22 5.84
C VAL A 43 -7.54 26.23 5.87
N TYR A 44 -7.80 24.94 5.69
CA TYR A 44 -6.78 23.89 5.65
C TYR A 44 -5.75 24.13 4.54
N LYS A 45 -6.22 24.50 3.34
CA LYS A 45 -5.35 24.76 2.19
C LYS A 45 -4.38 25.92 2.47
N GLU A 46 -4.84 26.94 3.17
CA GLU A 46 -4.04 28.12 3.49
C GLU A 46 -3.09 27.91 4.66
N GLN A 47 -3.51 27.15 5.68
CA GLN A 47 -2.83 27.12 6.99
C GLN A 47 -2.21 25.77 7.36
N CYS A 48 -2.53 24.69 6.65
CA CYS A 48 -2.16 23.33 7.07
C CYS A 48 -1.46 22.52 5.96
N ALA A 49 -1.84 22.72 4.71
CA ALA A 49 -1.41 21.88 3.58
C ALA A 49 0.10 21.89 3.32
N SER A 50 0.80 22.98 3.67
CA SER A 50 2.27 23.07 3.54
C SER A 50 3.00 22.00 4.35
N CYS A 51 2.46 21.62 5.52
CA CYS A 51 3.03 20.58 6.37
C CYS A 51 2.31 19.24 6.25
N HIS A 52 0.98 19.25 6.18
CA HIS A 52 0.16 18.03 6.22
C HIS A 52 -0.26 17.49 4.84
N GLY A 53 0.19 18.13 3.75
CA GLY A 53 -0.11 17.73 2.38
C GLY A 53 -1.47 18.26 1.89
N GLU A 54 -1.63 18.40 0.58
CA GLU A 54 -2.87 18.93 -0.02
C GLU A 54 -4.07 17.99 0.15
N MET A 55 -3.80 16.69 0.22
CA MET A 55 -4.76 15.61 0.37
C MET A 55 -4.75 15.01 1.79
N LEU A 56 -4.19 15.74 2.76
CA LEU A 56 -3.99 15.28 4.15
C LEU A 56 -3.08 14.05 4.27
N GLU A 57 -2.25 13.81 3.25
CA GLU A 57 -1.38 12.64 3.12
C GLU A 57 -0.14 12.68 4.02
N GLY A 58 0.13 13.83 4.65
CA GLY A 58 1.33 14.05 5.45
C GLY A 58 2.54 14.38 4.58
N ARG A 59 3.37 15.32 5.06
CA ARG A 59 4.66 15.67 4.45
C ARG A 59 5.68 15.97 5.53
N LEU A 60 5.77 17.23 5.95
CA LEU A 60 6.57 17.64 7.11
C LEU A 60 5.84 17.29 8.41
N GLY A 61 4.51 17.47 8.41
CA GLY A 61 3.62 17.02 9.47
C GLY A 61 3.03 15.64 9.15
N PRO A 62 2.53 14.91 10.17
CA PRO A 62 1.93 13.59 9.98
C PRO A 62 0.69 13.64 9.08
N PRO A 63 0.29 12.50 8.48
CA PRO A 63 -1.01 12.39 7.81
C PRO A 63 -2.16 12.70 8.78
N LEU A 64 -3.21 13.31 8.26
CA LEU A 64 -4.41 13.68 9.05
C LEU A 64 -5.64 12.84 8.68
N THR A 65 -5.43 11.77 7.93
CA THR A 65 -6.42 10.76 7.58
C THR A 65 -5.76 9.37 7.54
N GLY A 66 -6.56 8.31 7.44
CA GLY A 66 -6.06 6.93 7.40
C GLY A 66 -6.08 6.23 8.76
N GLU A 67 -5.75 4.95 8.76
CA GLU A 67 -5.88 4.07 9.93
C GLU A 67 -4.97 4.52 11.08
N ASP A 68 -3.71 4.90 10.79
CA ASP A 68 -2.76 5.37 11.81
C ASP A 68 -3.27 6.63 12.51
N PHE A 69 -3.76 7.61 11.75
CA PHE A 69 -4.37 8.83 12.29
C PHE A 69 -5.56 8.48 13.21
N ILE A 70 -6.47 7.63 12.75
CA ILE A 70 -7.65 7.25 13.53
C ILE A 70 -7.21 6.52 14.82
N SER A 71 -6.21 5.65 14.76
CA SER A 71 -5.69 4.89 15.92
C SER A 71 -5.24 5.80 17.07
N ASP A 72 -4.61 6.93 16.74
CA ASP A 72 -4.14 7.92 17.72
C ASP A 72 -5.30 8.59 18.48
N PHE A 73 -6.46 8.79 17.83
CA PHE A 73 -7.59 9.53 18.40
C PHE A 73 -8.77 8.66 18.81
N ALA A 74 -8.86 7.42 18.35
CA ALA A 74 -10.12 6.68 18.43
C ALA A 74 -10.51 6.19 19.84
N LYS A 75 -9.59 6.26 20.80
CA LYS A 75 -9.88 6.05 22.24
C LYS A 75 -10.26 7.34 22.98
N GLN A 76 -10.24 8.47 22.29
CA GLN A 76 -10.49 9.79 22.84
C GLN A 76 -11.81 10.37 22.30
N PRO A 77 -12.48 11.28 23.01
CA PRO A 77 -13.57 12.04 22.43
C PRO A 77 -13.06 12.95 21.29
N LEU A 78 -13.97 13.33 20.40
CA LEU A 78 -13.65 14.19 19.26
C LEU A 78 -13.11 15.57 19.71
N SER A 79 -13.44 15.98 20.95
CA SER A 79 -12.88 17.17 21.60
C SER A 79 -11.36 17.16 21.71
N GLU A 80 -10.70 16.00 21.82
CA GLU A 80 -9.23 15.96 21.92
C GLU A 80 -8.57 16.38 20.60
N LEU A 81 -9.08 15.90 19.47
CA LEU A 81 -8.60 16.31 18.15
C LEU A 81 -8.89 17.80 17.90
N PHE A 82 -10.10 18.26 18.26
CA PHE A 82 -10.44 19.69 18.20
C PHE A 82 -9.48 20.55 19.03
N GLY A 83 -9.23 20.15 20.28
CA GLY A 83 -8.31 20.85 21.19
C GLY A 83 -6.89 20.87 20.64
N LYS A 84 -6.42 19.76 20.06
CA LYS A 84 -5.10 19.69 19.41
C LYS A 84 -5.00 20.68 18.24
N ILE A 85 -5.97 20.68 17.33
CA ILE A 85 -6.02 21.62 16.20
C ILE A 85 -6.01 23.06 16.72
N ARG A 86 -6.92 23.39 17.63
CA ARG A 86 -7.08 24.77 18.12
C ARG A 86 -5.87 25.29 18.89
N ASN A 87 -5.27 24.46 19.74
CA ASN A 87 -4.29 24.91 20.71
C ASN A 87 -2.84 24.76 20.25
N THR A 88 -2.58 23.86 19.29
CA THR A 88 -1.21 23.53 18.87
C THR A 88 -0.93 23.80 17.40
N MET A 89 -1.97 24.07 16.60
CA MET A 89 -1.84 24.35 15.17
C MET A 89 -2.31 25.77 14.82
N PRO A 90 -1.79 26.36 13.73
CA PRO A 90 -0.59 25.95 12.97
C PRO A 90 0.67 25.95 13.84
N GLN A 91 1.64 25.06 13.57
CA GLN A 91 2.82 24.90 14.44
C GLN A 91 3.68 26.17 14.54
N ASP A 92 3.71 26.98 13.49
CA ASP A 92 4.40 28.27 13.41
C ASP A 92 3.63 29.40 14.12
N ASN A 93 2.33 29.23 14.37
CA ASN A 93 1.51 30.18 15.10
C ASN A 93 0.38 29.50 15.92
N PRO A 94 0.74 28.73 16.98
CA PRO A 94 -0.24 27.99 17.77
C PRO A 94 -1.27 28.90 18.43
N GLY A 95 -2.55 28.49 18.41
CA GLY A 95 -3.63 29.24 19.05
C GLY A 95 -4.24 30.36 18.20
N LYS A 96 -3.77 30.57 16.97
CA LYS A 96 -4.32 31.58 16.04
C LYS A 96 -5.75 31.24 15.55
N LEU A 97 -6.07 29.95 15.45
CA LEU A 97 -7.36 29.49 14.94
C LEU A 97 -8.50 29.86 15.90
N THR A 98 -9.56 30.46 15.36
CA THR A 98 -10.81 30.64 16.09
C THR A 98 -11.47 29.28 16.39
N PRO A 99 -12.36 29.19 17.41
CA PRO A 99 -13.10 27.96 17.67
C PRO A 99 -13.87 27.45 16.44
N GLN A 100 -14.43 28.37 15.65
CA GLN A 100 -15.19 28.01 14.46
C GLN A 100 -14.29 27.49 13.34
N GLU A 101 -13.13 28.11 13.09
CA GLU A 101 -12.17 27.60 12.10
C GLU A 101 -11.66 26.22 12.48
N ALA A 102 -11.37 25.98 13.76
CA ALA A 102 -10.97 24.66 14.24
C ALA A 102 -12.08 23.61 14.04
N ALA A 103 -13.35 23.96 14.28
CA ALA A 103 -14.48 23.07 14.04
C ALA A 103 -14.69 22.80 12.54
N ASP A 104 -14.50 23.82 11.70
CA ASP A 104 -14.60 23.71 10.24
C ASP A 104 -13.48 22.81 9.69
N ILE A 105 -12.22 23.02 10.10
CA ILE A 105 -11.09 22.14 9.73
C ILE A 105 -11.33 20.71 10.19
N LEU A 106 -11.84 20.52 11.40
CA LEU A 106 -12.19 19.20 11.92
C LEU A 106 -13.27 18.52 11.08
N ALA A 107 -14.30 19.25 10.65
CA ALA A 107 -15.31 18.74 9.73
C ALA A 107 -14.70 18.33 8.37
N TYR A 108 -13.71 19.08 7.87
CA TYR A 108 -12.99 18.72 6.66
C TYR A 108 -12.16 17.45 6.83
N ILE A 109 -11.45 17.29 7.95
CA ILE A 109 -10.70 16.07 8.28
C ILE A 109 -11.64 14.85 8.34
N LEU A 110 -12.82 14.99 8.96
CA LEU A 110 -13.83 13.92 8.99
C LEU A 110 -14.33 13.57 7.58
N GLN A 111 -14.56 14.57 6.74
CA GLN A 111 -14.94 14.36 5.33
C GLN A 111 -13.86 13.63 4.54
N ALA A 112 -12.60 14.06 4.66
CA ALA A 112 -11.47 13.41 4.01
C ALA A 112 -11.25 11.97 4.52
N GLY A 113 -11.53 11.74 5.80
CA GLY A 113 -11.60 10.42 6.44
C GLY A 113 -12.80 9.56 6.04
N LYS A 114 -13.63 10.01 5.08
CA LYS A 114 -14.81 9.32 4.55
C LYS A 114 -15.92 9.06 5.58
N PHE A 115 -15.97 9.83 6.66
CA PHE A 115 -17.15 9.83 7.54
C PHE A 115 -18.31 10.53 6.82
N PRO A 116 -19.56 10.04 6.97
CA PRO A 116 -20.70 10.64 6.30
C PRO A 116 -20.94 12.06 6.83
N ALA A 117 -21.46 12.94 5.98
CA ALA A 117 -21.98 14.23 6.41
C ALA A 117 -23.41 14.08 6.96
N GLY A 118 -23.78 14.92 7.91
CA GLY A 118 -25.13 15.07 8.42
C GLY A 118 -25.75 16.42 8.07
N ARG A 119 -26.85 16.74 8.77
CA ARG A 119 -27.64 17.95 8.54
C ARG A 119 -27.24 19.13 9.43
N ALA A 120 -26.59 18.87 10.56
CA ALA A 120 -26.19 19.89 11.52
C ALA A 120 -24.68 20.17 11.41
N GLU A 121 -24.29 21.42 11.64
CA GLU A 121 -22.88 21.76 11.77
C GLU A 121 -22.32 21.17 13.08
N LEU A 122 -21.07 20.72 13.02
CA LEU A 122 -20.29 20.32 14.17
C LEU A 122 -20.07 21.54 15.07
N SER A 123 -20.47 21.43 16.33
CA SER A 123 -20.34 22.53 17.29
C SER A 123 -18.88 22.90 17.56
N ALA A 124 -18.59 24.19 17.69
CA ALA A 124 -17.31 24.70 18.19
C ALA A 124 -17.18 24.65 19.72
N ASP A 125 -18.21 24.16 20.41
CA ASP A 125 -18.23 23.97 21.86
C ASP A 125 -17.58 22.64 22.26
N GLU A 126 -16.56 22.72 23.12
CA GLU A 126 -15.78 21.54 23.54
C GLU A 126 -16.62 20.55 24.36
N ALA A 127 -17.60 21.03 25.15
CA ALA A 127 -18.46 20.15 25.93
C ALA A 127 -19.42 19.35 25.03
N ALA A 128 -19.90 19.95 23.94
CA ALA A 128 -20.65 19.24 22.91
C ALA A 128 -19.77 18.20 22.20
N LEU A 129 -18.54 18.55 21.85
CA LEU A 129 -17.59 17.64 21.19
C LEU A 129 -17.15 16.47 22.08
N LYS A 130 -17.14 16.64 23.41
CA LYS A 130 -16.87 15.56 24.38
C LYS A 130 -17.89 14.42 24.31
N GLN A 131 -19.10 14.70 23.85
CA GLN A 131 -20.17 13.70 23.68
C GLN A 131 -20.08 12.96 22.33
N ILE A 132 -19.17 13.37 21.44
CA ILE A 132 -18.96 12.74 20.13
C ILE A 132 -17.71 11.88 20.21
N THR A 133 -17.85 10.61 19.84
CA THR A 133 -16.79 9.61 19.90
C THR A 133 -16.44 9.07 18.52
N TRP A 134 -15.27 8.44 18.40
CA TRP A 134 -14.94 7.64 17.25
C TRP A 134 -15.68 6.30 17.30
N PRO A 135 -16.00 5.68 16.15
CA PRO A 135 -16.62 4.37 16.12
C PRO A 135 -15.76 3.35 16.88
N ALA A 136 -16.37 2.41 17.58
CA ALA A 136 -15.64 1.38 18.35
C ALA A 136 -14.72 0.51 17.46
N ASP A 137 -15.03 0.41 16.17
CA ASP A 137 -14.23 -0.26 15.14
C ASP A 137 -13.25 0.68 14.42
N ALA A 138 -13.23 1.96 14.76
CA ALA A 138 -12.24 2.93 14.29
C ALA A 138 -10.94 2.83 15.13
N ALA A 139 -11.03 2.51 16.42
CA ALA A 139 -9.88 2.31 17.32
C ALA A 139 -9.30 0.91 17.30
N GLN A 140 -9.92 -0.01 16.58
CA GLN A 140 -9.29 -1.28 16.34
C GLN A 140 -8.18 -1.00 15.32
N PRO A 141 -6.88 -1.19 15.65
CA PRO A 141 -6.01 -1.66 14.58
C PRO A 141 -6.79 -2.81 14.01
N LYS A 142 -7.02 -2.84 12.71
CA LYS A 142 -7.58 -4.02 12.09
C LYS A 142 -6.71 -5.18 12.62
N ALA A 143 -7.22 -5.96 13.57
CA ALA A 143 -6.93 -7.38 13.58
C ALA A 143 -7.45 -7.76 12.22
N ALA A 144 -6.50 -7.90 11.28
CA ALA A 144 -6.72 -7.92 9.85
C ALA A 144 -8.05 -8.58 9.52
N SER A 145 -9.10 -7.78 9.38
CA SER A 145 -10.40 -8.31 9.02
C SER A 145 -10.40 -8.37 7.51
N GLY A 146 -9.78 -9.44 7.03
CA GLY A 146 -10.27 -10.19 5.89
C GLY A 146 -10.43 -9.41 4.58
N ALA A 147 -9.37 -8.78 4.06
CA ALA A 147 -8.83 -9.45 2.89
C ALA A 147 -8.05 -10.58 3.52
N ASN A 148 -8.35 -11.86 3.25
CA ASN A 148 -7.62 -13.02 3.78
C ASN A 148 -6.22 -12.56 4.17
N SER A 149 -5.91 -12.43 5.47
CA SER A 149 -4.54 -12.16 5.86
C SER A 149 -3.83 -13.44 5.50
N ALA A 150 -3.39 -13.49 4.23
CA ALA A 150 -2.71 -14.61 3.66
C ALA A 150 -1.60 -14.92 4.66
N PRO A 151 -1.33 -16.20 4.93
CA PRO A 151 -0.24 -16.57 5.79
C PRO A 151 0.99 -15.73 5.43
N SER A 152 1.57 -15.04 6.40
CA SER A 152 2.84 -14.36 6.15
C SER A 152 3.89 -15.46 5.96
N PHE A 153 4.44 -15.57 4.76
CA PHE A 153 5.47 -16.55 4.46
C PHE A 153 6.83 -15.92 4.72
N PRO A 154 7.55 -16.29 5.80
CA PRO A 154 8.89 -15.79 6.02
C PRO A 154 9.80 -16.20 4.85
N PRO A 155 10.84 -15.40 4.53
CA PRO A 155 11.79 -15.76 3.49
C PRO A 155 12.42 -17.14 3.73
N ALA A 156 12.18 -18.09 2.83
CA ALA A 156 12.80 -19.43 2.90
C ALA A 156 14.31 -19.41 2.57
N GLY A 157 14.78 -18.38 1.88
CA GLY A 157 16.16 -18.25 1.43
C GLY A 157 16.59 -16.80 1.21
N ASN A 158 17.87 -16.62 0.92
CA ASN A 158 18.44 -15.32 0.63
C ASN A 158 18.05 -14.82 -0.77
N LEU A 159 18.29 -13.53 -1.05
CA LEU A 159 17.97 -12.90 -2.34
C LEU A 159 18.63 -13.62 -3.53
N ALA A 160 19.88 -14.05 -3.38
CA ALA A 160 20.61 -14.68 -4.48
C ALA A 160 20.02 -16.06 -4.86
N GLN A 161 19.42 -16.77 -3.90
CA GLN A 161 18.69 -18.01 -4.16
C GLN A 161 17.39 -17.75 -4.93
N VAL A 162 16.63 -16.69 -4.61
CA VAL A 162 15.45 -16.28 -5.39
C VAL A 162 15.84 -15.89 -6.81
N MET A 163 16.89 -15.08 -6.94
CA MET A 163 17.42 -14.67 -8.24
C MET A 163 17.84 -15.87 -9.10
N ARG A 164 18.64 -16.80 -8.56
CA ARG A 164 19.14 -17.96 -9.31
C ARG A 164 18.10 -19.06 -9.51
N GLY A 165 17.16 -19.20 -8.59
CA GLY A 165 16.15 -20.25 -8.61
C GLY A 165 14.92 -19.91 -9.43
N ILE A 166 14.58 -18.63 -9.58
CA ILE A 166 13.37 -18.18 -10.27
C ILE A 166 13.69 -17.22 -11.40
N LEU A 167 14.29 -16.06 -11.11
CA LEU A 167 14.41 -14.99 -12.10
C LEU A 167 15.39 -15.33 -13.24
N PHE A 168 16.54 -15.92 -12.92
CA PHE A 168 17.57 -16.28 -13.88
C PHE A 168 17.13 -17.33 -14.92
N PRO A 169 16.59 -18.51 -14.54
CA PRO A 169 16.16 -19.49 -15.54
C PRO A 169 15.02 -18.96 -16.41
N ASN A 170 14.05 -18.24 -15.83
CA ASN A 170 12.91 -17.74 -16.59
C ASN A 170 13.29 -16.59 -17.54
N SER A 171 14.16 -15.66 -17.12
CA SER A 171 14.67 -14.64 -18.05
C SER A 171 15.44 -15.24 -19.22
N ASN A 172 16.25 -16.29 -18.99
CA ASN A 172 16.96 -16.98 -20.08
C ASN A 172 16.02 -17.67 -21.07
N ILE A 173 14.88 -18.21 -20.63
CA ILE A 173 13.86 -18.75 -21.55
C ILE A 173 13.36 -17.65 -22.50
N ILE A 174 13.07 -16.46 -21.97
CA ILE A 174 12.60 -15.33 -22.77
C ILE A 174 13.71 -14.79 -23.69
N PHE A 175 14.94 -14.64 -23.19
CA PHE A 175 16.07 -14.19 -24.00
C PHE A 175 16.42 -15.16 -25.13
N THR A 176 16.19 -16.45 -24.93
CA THR A 176 16.43 -17.46 -25.98
C THR A 176 15.56 -17.21 -27.23
N VAL A 177 14.39 -16.57 -27.07
CA VAL A 177 13.49 -16.20 -28.18
C VAL A 177 14.18 -15.29 -29.21
N GLN A 178 15.18 -14.50 -28.80
CA GLN A 178 15.97 -13.68 -29.72
C GLN A 178 16.71 -14.50 -30.80
N THR A 179 16.97 -15.78 -30.54
CA THR A 179 17.76 -16.65 -31.41
C THR A 179 17.04 -17.93 -31.83
N HIS A 180 15.96 -18.31 -31.14
CA HIS A 180 15.21 -19.53 -31.41
C HIS A 180 13.70 -19.23 -31.44
N ASP A 181 13.02 -19.65 -32.51
CA ASP A 181 11.57 -19.48 -32.62
C ASP A 181 10.84 -20.53 -31.75
N PRO A 182 10.01 -20.12 -30.78
CA PRO A 182 9.24 -21.06 -29.96
C PRO A 182 8.18 -21.85 -30.73
N ALA A 183 7.84 -21.46 -31.96
CA ALA A 183 6.97 -22.22 -32.86
C ALA A 183 7.71 -23.32 -33.65
N GLU A 184 9.04 -23.33 -33.64
CA GLU A 184 9.81 -24.31 -34.39
C GLU A 184 9.56 -25.73 -33.86
N LYS A 185 9.18 -26.64 -34.77
CA LYS A 185 8.95 -28.04 -34.41
C LYS A 185 10.29 -28.70 -34.10
N LYS A 186 10.41 -29.27 -32.90
CA LYS A 186 11.60 -30.04 -32.53
C LYS A 186 11.69 -31.31 -33.36
N ASN A 187 12.75 -31.40 -34.15
CA ASN A 187 13.17 -32.65 -34.79
C ASN A 187 14.09 -33.43 -33.82
N THR A 188 13.65 -33.69 -32.59
CA THR A 188 14.37 -34.60 -31.70
C THR A 188 13.82 -36.01 -31.88
N PRO A 189 14.62 -36.98 -32.33
CA PRO A 189 14.21 -38.37 -32.38
C PRO A 189 13.83 -38.84 -30.96
N GLU A 190 12.65 -39.43 -30.79
CA GLU A 190 12.15 -40.02 -29.54
C GLU A 190 13.18 -40.95 -28.83
N THR A 191 14.19 -41.43 -29.56
CA THR A 191 15.24 -42.34 -29.09
C THR A 191 16.32 -41.69 -28.21
N ALA A 192 16.51 -40.36 -28.23
CA ALA A 192 17.50 -39.71 -27.34
C ALA A 192 16.97 -39.51 -25.90
N ALA A 193 15.65 -39.39 -25.73
CA ALA A 193 15.01 -39.16 -24.43
C ALA A 193 15.01 -40.40 -23.52
N LEU A 194 15.12 -41.61 -24.08
CA LEU A 194 15.06 -42.87 -23.33
C LEU A 194 16.43 -43.43 -22.93
N ALA A 195 17.54 -42.90 -23.45
CA ALA A 195 18.88 -43.45 -23.21
C ALA A 195 19.69 -42.72 -22.10
N GLY A 196 19.26 -41.53 -21.67
CA GLY A 196 20.09 -40.60 -20.88
C GLY A 196 19.67 -40.32 -19.43
N GLY A 197 18.67 -41.02 -18.90
CA GLY A 197 18.09 -40.70 -17.59
C GLY A 197 17.38 -39.34 -17.56
N PHE A 198 16.72 -39.03 -16.43
CA PHE A 198 15.98 -37.78 -16.28
C PHE A 198 16.92 -36.57 -16.37
N ASN A 199 16.75 -35.75 -17.41
CA ASN A 199 17.44 -34.47 -17.56
C ASN A 199 16.43 -33.31 -17.42
N TRP A 200 16.49 -32.60 -16.29
CA TRP A 200 15.57 -31.51 -15.98
C TRP A 200 15.64 -30.34 -16.98
N THR A 201 16.76 -30.16 -17.71
CA THR A 201 16.89 -29.10 -18.73
C THR A 201 16.21 -29.45 -20.05
N ILE A 202 15.95 -30.73 -20.31
CA ILE A 202 15.28 -31.22 -21.53
C ILE A 202 13.80 -31.54 -21.24
N TRP A 203 13.50 -32.00 -20.02
CA TRP A 203 12.18 -32.48 -19.59
C TRP A 203 11.02 -31.49 -19.84
N GLY A 204 11.17 -30.21 -19.47
CA GLY A 204 10.10 -29.22 -19.67
C GLY A 204 9.82 -28.93 -21.16
N SER A 205 10.80 -29.23 -22.00
CA SER A 205 10.82 -28.91 -23.42
C SER A 205 10.00 -29.92 -24.26
N ASP A 206 9.78 -31.13 -23.74
CA ASP A 206 8.99 -32.20 -24.38
C ASP A 206 7.54 -32.26 -23.88
N ILE A 207 7.24 -31.55 -22.77
CA ILE A 207 5.92 -31.59 -22.11
C ILE A 207 5.05 -30.39 -22.50
N TYR A 208 5.68 -29.22 -22.69
CA TYR A 208 4.98 -27.98 -23.01
C TYR A 208 5.42 -27.43 -24.38
N PRO A 209 4.49 -26.93 -25.21
CA PRO A 209 4.81 -26.15 -26.40
C PRO A 209 5.75 -24.98 -26.10
N GLY A 210 6.62 -24.63 -27.04
CA GLY A 210 7.63 -23.58 -26.83
C GLY A 210 7.02 -22.24 -26.40
N TRP A 211 5.91 -21.83 -27.01
CA TRP A 211 5.20 -20.60 -26.64
C TRP A 211 4.60 -20.63 -25.23
N GLU A 212 4.17 -21.79 -24.72
CA GLU A 212 3.68 -21.91 -23.34
C GLU A 212 4.83 -21.76 -22.33
N LEU A 213 6.02 -22.26 -22.65
CA LEU A 213 7.21 -22.04 -21.80
C LEU A 213 7.57 -20.55 -21.70
N VAL A 214 7.44 -19.80 -22.79
CA VAL A 214 7.65 -18.34 -22.77
C VAL A 214 6.57 -17.64 -21.92
N ASP A 215 5.30 -18.07 -22.01
CA ASP A 215 4.22 -17.55 -21.18
C ASP A 215 4.51 -17.75 -19.69
N TYR A 216 4.88 -18.97 -19.30
CA TYR A 216 5.16 -19.32 -17.91
C TYR A 216 6.38 -18.56 -17.38
N ALA A 217 7.42 -18.42 -18.20
CA ALA A 217 8.61 -17.67 -17.84
C ALA A 217 8.29 -16.19 -17.59
N ALA A 218 7.45 -15.57 -18.44
CA ALA A 218 7.04 -14.18 -18.27
C ALA A 218 6.19 -13.96 -17.02
N VAL A 219 5.24 -14.87 -16.74
CA VAL A 219 4.45 -14.85 -15.49
C VAL A 219 5.36 -15.03 -14.27
N ALA A 220 6.30 -15.98 -14.34
CA ALA A 220 7.24 -16.21 -13.25
C ALA A 220 8.07 -14.95 -12.95
N LEU A 221 8.54 -14.22 -13.96
CA LEU A 221 9.23 -12.93 -13.73
C LEU A 221 8.30 -11.91 -13.07
N ALA A 222 7.08 -11.74 -13.59
CA ALA A 222 6.12 -10.77 -13.09
C ALA A 222 5.72 -11.02 -11.63
N GLU A 223 5.42 -12.26 -11.27
CA GLU A 223 4.92 -12.64 -9.95
C GLU A 223 6.02 -12.84 -8.91
N SER A 224 7.23 -13.22 -9.33
CA SER A 224 8.35 -13.43 -8.40
C SER A 224 9.14 -12.16 -8.11
N ALA A 225 9.05 -11.12 -8.94
CA ALA A 225 9.73 -9.86 -8.66
C ALA A 225 9.37 -9.28 -7.27
N PRO A 226 8.09 -9.21 -6.85
CA PRO A 226 7.71 -8.80 -5.49
C PRO A 226 8.32 -9.62 -4.34
N LEU A 227 8.84 -10.84 -4.58
CA LEU A 227 9.55 -11.61 -3.54
C LEU A 227 10.84 -10.94 -3.09
N MET A 228 11.35 -9.98 -3.86
CA MET A 228 12.48 -9.12 -3.45
C MET A 228 12.10 -8.10 -2.38
N LEU A 229 10.80 -7.85 -2.17
CA LEU A 229 10.27 -6.97 -1.12
C LEU A 229 9.87 -7.73 0.14
N THR A 230 10.06 -9.06 0.19
CA THR A 230 9.70 -9.85 1.38
C THR A 230 10.47 -9.36 2.62
N PRO A 231 9.77 -8.92 3.68
CA PRO A 231 10.42 -8.47 4.91
C PRO A 231 11.34 -9.53 5.52
N GLY A 232 12.47 -9.10 6.06
CA GLY A 232 13.44 -9.98 6.73
C GLY A 232 14.35 -10.79 5.80
N ARG A 233 14.21 -10.67 4.47
CA ARG A 233 15.10 -11.34 3.52
C ARG A 233 16.51 -10.77 3.63
N ARG A 234 17.51 -11.66 3.59
CA ARG A 234 18.93 -11.31 3.62
C ARG A 234 19.56 -11.48 2.24
N CYS A 235 20.62 -10.73 2.01
CA CYS A 235 21.49 -10.86 0.86
C CYS A 235 22.58 -11.91 1.11
N GLU A 236 23.34 -12.25 0.06
CA GLU A 236 24.35 -13.31 0.13
C GLU A 236 25.47 -13.02 1.14
N ASN A 237 25.68 -11.75 1.50
CA ASN A 237 26.60 -11.28 2.54
C ASN A 237 25.98 -11.16 3.94
N GLY A 238 24.74 -11.63 4.14
CA GLY A 238 24.03 -11.57 5.42
C GLY A 238 23.37 -10.23 5.75
N LYS A 239 23.64 -9.17 4.98
CA LYS A 239 22.97 -7.86 5.13
C LYS A 239 21.48 -7.96 4.78
N PRO A 240 20.62 -7.12 5.37
CA PRO A 240 19.23 -7.05 4.95
C PRO A 240 19.12 -6.60 3.49
N VAL A 241 18.13 -7.12 2.77
CA VAL A 241 17.68 -6.54 1.49
C VAL A 241 17.13 -5.13 1.77
N PRO A 242 17.46 -4.11 0.96
CA PRO A 242 17.09 -2.72 1.22
C PRO A 242 15.63 -2.43 0.82
N VAL A 243 14.68 -3.18 1.38
CA VAL A 243 13.23 -3.08 1.06
C VAL A 243 12.62 -1.72 1.40
N ASN A 244 13.31 -0.91 2.21
CA ASN A 244 12.89 0.46 2.55
C ASN A 244 13.55 1.51 1.64
N ASP A 245 14.44 1.13 0.72
CA ASP A 245 15.02 2.05 -0.25
C ASP A 245 14.01 2.26 -1.39
N PRO A 246 13.58 3.51 -1.66
CA PRO A 246 12.60 3.79 -2.72
C PRO A 246 13.04 3.32 -4.11
N GLU A 247 14.35 3.37 -4.42
CA GLU A 247 14.85 2.88 -5.71
C GLU A 247 14.80 1.35 -5.79
N TRP A 248 15.01 0.64 -4.67
CA TRP A 248 14.85 -0.81 -4.64
C TRP A 248 13.40 -1.23 -4.95
N SER A 249 12.43 -0.55 -4.33
CA SER A 249 11.01 -0.77 -4.59
C SER A 249 10.65 -0.44 -6.03
N LYS A 250 11.11 0.72 -6.54
CA LYS A 250 10.90 1.12 -7.95
C LYS A 250 11.45 0.10 -8.93
N PHE A 251 12.69 -0.35 -8.79
CA PHE A 251 13.29 -1.33 -9.70
C PHE A 251 12.61 -2.70 -9.61
N THR A 252 12.08 -3.06 -8.44
CA THR A 252 11.29 -4.28 -8.27
C THR A 252 9.96 -4.19 -9.01
N GLU A 253 9.27 -3.05 -8.93
CA GLU A 253 8.04 -2.79 -9.67
C GLU A 253 8.27 -2.78 -11.18
N GLU A 254 9.33 -2.13 -11.65
CA GLU A 254 9.73 -2.11 -13.07
C GLU A 254 9.98 -3.51 -13.62
N LEU A 255 10.65 -4.39 -12.87
CA LEU A 255 10.84 -5.78 -13.28
C LEU A 255 9.52 -6.56 -13.35
N ALA A 256 8.62 -6.33 -12.39
CA ALA A 256 7.30 -6.95 -12.40
C ALA A 256 6.48 -6.49 -13.62
N GLU A 257 6.58 -5.21 -13.99
CA GLU A 257 5.97 -4.63 -15.19
C GLU A 257 6.58 -5.18 -16.48
N ALA A 258 7.91 -5.29 -16.55
CA ALA A 258 8.61 -5.89 -17.68
C ALA A 258 8.17 -7.35 -17.89
N GLY A 259 8.00 -8.12 -16.82
CA GLY A 259 7.42 -9.47 -16.87
C GLY A 259 5.98 -9.48 -17.42
N ARG A 260 5.12 -8.56 -16.98
CA ARG A 260 3.74 -8.43 -17.51
C ARG A 260 3.72 -8.04 -18.99
N ALA A 261 4.62 -7.14 -19.39
CA ALA A 261 4.79 -6.75 -20.78
C ALA A 261 5.26 -7.93 -21.64
N ALA A 262 6.22 -8.71 -21.12
CA ALA A 262 6.69 -9.93 -21.76
C ALA A 262 5.58 -10.97 -21.94
N TYR A 263 4.72 -11.13 -20.93
CA TYR A 263 3.58 -12.04 -21.01
C TYR A 263 2.59 -11.57 -22.08
N LYS A 264 2.28 -10.27 -22.12
CA LYS A 264 1.42 -9.71 -23.17
C LYS A 264 2.02 -9.92 -24.57
N ALA A 265 3.33 -9.74 -24.72
CA ALA A 265 4.04 -9.96 -25.97
C ALA A 265 4.01 -11.44 -26.38
N SER A 266 4.23 -12.36 -25.45
CA SER A 266 4.24 -13.80 -25.73
C SER A 266 2.88 -14.30 -26.22
N GLN A 267 1.77 -13.75 -25.72
CA GLN A 267 0.42 -14.04 -26.21
C GLN A 267 0.22 -13.74 -27.71
N THR A 268 1.05 -12.89 -28.32
CA THR A 268 0.99 -12.62 -29.76
C THR A 268 1.56 -13.75 -30.62
N ARG A 269 2.30 -14.69 -30.01
CA ARG A 269 2.99 -15.80 -30.69
C ARG A 269 3.90 -15.33 -31.83
N ASN A 270 4.48 -14.14 -31.65
CA ASN A 270 5.38 -13.51 -32.61
C ASN A 270 6.77 -13.34 -31.97
N GLN A 271 7.78 -13.94 -32.61
CA GLN A 271 9.16 -13.95 -32.13
C GLN A 271 9.75 -12.53 -32.03
N GLU A 272 9.50 -11.68 -33.02
CA GLU A 272 10.00 -10.31 -33.08
C GLU A 272 9.46 -9.48 -31.90
N THR A 273 8.14 -9.52 -31.67
CA THR A 273 7.49 -8.82 -30.55
C THR A 273 8.10 -9.22 -29.19
N VAL A 274 8.41 -10.50 -29.01
CA VAL A 274 9.03 -11.00 -27.76
C VAL A 274 10.52 -10.69 -27.69
N SER A 275 11.22 -10.71 -28.82
CA SER A 275 12.61 -10.27 -28.90
C SER A 275 12.73 -8.79 -28.50
N ASP A 276 11.83 -7.93 -28.96
CA ASP A 276 11.85 -6.50 -28.63
C ASP A 276 11.61 -6.25 -27.13
N VAL A 277 10.57 -6.84 -26.55
CA VAL A 277 10.27 -6.65 -25.11
C VAL A 277 11.36 -7.24 -24.21
N SER A 278 12.15 -8.20 -24.71
CA SER A 278 13.26 -8.75 -23.94
C SER A 278 14.33 -7.70 -23.63
N GLY A 279 14.49 -6.66 -24.45
CA GLY A 279 15.33 -5.51 -24.14
C GLY A 279 14.85 -4.78 -22.87
N VAL A 280 13.54 -4.60 -22.72
CA VAL A 280 12.92 -3.98 -21.53
C VAL A 280 13.21 -4.80 -20.26
N ILE A 281 13.18 -6.12 -20.36
CA ILE A 281 13.54 -7.01 -19.25
C ILE A 281 15.01 -6.85 -18.89
N ALA A 282 15.90 -6.78 -19.88
CA ALA A 282 17.33 -6.60 -19.67
C ALA A 282 17.62 -5.27 -18.95
N ASP A 283 16.97 -4.18 -19.38
CA ASP A 283 17.10 -2.86 -18.76
C ASP A 283 16.60 -2.86 -17.31
N ALA A 284 15.43 -3.44 -17.04
CA ALA A 284 14.90 -3.58 -15.68
C ALA A 284 15.86 -4.38 -14.77
N CYS A 285 16.49 -5.43 -15.31
CA CYS A 285 17.52 -6.17 -14.59
C CYS A 285 18.75 -5.30 -14.30
N LEU A 286 19.19 -4.49 -15.26
CA LEU A 286 20.37 -3.64 -15.14
C LEU A 286 20.19 -2.50 -14.14
N HIS A 287 19.00 -1.89 -14.06
CA HIS A 287 18.72 -0.83 -13.07
C HIS A 287 19.09 -1.26 -11.64
N CYS A 288 18.71 -2.49 -11.27
CA CYS A 288 19.01 -3.01 -9.95
C CYS A 288 20.44 -3.57 -9.86
N HIS A 289 20.91 -4.27 -10.90
CA HIS A 289 22.24 -4.89 -10.87
C HIS A 289 23.38 -3.86 -10.84
N GLN A 290 23.27 -2.75 -11.56
CA GLN A 290 24.31 -1.72 -11.56
C GLN A 290 24.46 -1.05 -10.20
N VAL A 291 23.35 -0.85 -9.49
CA VAL A 291 23.32 -0.15 -8.20
C VAL A 291 23.66 -1.07 -7.03
N TYR A 292 23.06 -2.27 -6.98
CA TYR A 292 23.07 -3.14 -5.80
C TYR A 292 23.87 -4.44 -5.95
N ARG A 293 24.40 -4.75 -7.14
CA ARG A 293 25.10 -6.00 -7.42
C ARG A 293 26.52 -5.79 -7.95
N ASP A 294 26.67 -5.04 -9.02
CA ASP A 294 27.86 -5.03 -9.87
C ASP A 294 28.88 -4.03 -9.35
N ARG A 295 30.07 -4.49 -8.93
CA ARG A 295 31.23 -3.60 -8.83
C ARG A 295 31.91 -3.57 -10.20
N GLN A 296 32.01 -2.39 -10.80
CA GLN A 296 32.85 -2.19 -11.98
C GLN A 296 34.31 -2.51 -11.61
N GLY A 297 34.80 -3.63 -12.11
CA GLY A 297 36.20 -4.02 -12.03
C GLY A 297 36.46 -5.14 -13.01
N ARG A 298 36.94 -4.81 -14.21
CA ARG A 298 37.46 -5.80 -15.16
C ARG A 298 38.53 -6.65 -14.44
N GLY A 299 38.39 -7.97 -14.47
CA GLY A 299 39.41 -8.91 -13.98
C GLY A 299 39.23 -9.47 -12.58
N ARG A 300 38.06 -9.36 -11.94
CA ARG A 300 37.80 -10.07 -10.67
C ARG A 300 37.39 -11.53 -10.92
N ASP A 301 38.06 -12.45 -10.22
CA ASP A 301 37.72 -13.86 -10.16
C ASP A 301 36.28 -14.03 -9.63
N PRO A 302 35.34 -14.67 -10.36
CA PRO A 302 33.96 -14.90 -9.92
C PRO A 302 33.83 -15.59 -8.55
N ILE A 303 34.85 -16.34 -8.11
CA ILE A 303 34.86 -17.11 -6.87
C ILE A 303 35.38 -16.29 -5.68
N ASP A 304 35.97 -15.10 -5.92
CA ASP A 304 36.47 -14.22 -4.85
C ASP A 304 35.35 -13.86 -3.87
N PRO A 305 35.47 -14.22 -2.56
CA PRO A 305 34.52 -13.86 -1.53
C PRO A 305 34.23 -12.36 -1.44
N SER A 306 35.19 -11.51 -1.83
CA SER A 306 35.06 -10.05 -1.86
C SER A 306 33.98 -9.55 -2.83
N ASN A 307 33.64 -10.34 -3.86
CA ASN A 307 32.56 -10.03 -4.81
C ASN A 307 31.17 -10.07 -4.17
N LYS A 308 31.02 -10.74 -3.03
CA LYS A 308 29.76 -10.81 -2.29
C LYS A 308 29.61 -9.67 -1.29
N ALA A 309 30.71 -9.03 -0.88
CA ALA A 309 30.71 -8.03 0.19
C ALA A 309 29.80 -6.82 -0.11
N THR A 310 29.64 -6.45 -1.38
CA THR A 310 28.84 -5.29 -1.82
C THR A 310 27.41 -5.62 -2.23
N ARG A 311 26.97 -6.88 -2.12
CA ARG A 311 25.58 -7.23 -2.45
C ARG A 311 24.61 -6.42 -1.59
N CYS A 312 23.60 -5.84 -2.24
CA CYS A 312 22.56 -5.03 -1.60
C CYS A 312 23.07 -3.77 -0.90
N VAL A 313 24.25 -3.30 -1.30
CA VAL A 313 24.78 -2.02 -0.88
C VAL A 313 24.74 -1.13 -2.11
N LYS A 314 24.08 0.01 -1.98
CA LYS A 314 24.07 1.06 -3.01
C LYS A 314 25.50 1.53 -3.25
N GLN A 315 25.94 1.49 -4.50
CA GLN A 315 27.27 1.92 -4.93
C GLN A 315 27.30 3.36 -5.40
#